data_AF-A0A2D9EBY4-F1
#
_entry.id   AF-A0A2D9EBY4-F1
#
_cell.length_a   1.000
_cell.length_b   1.000
_cell.length_c   1.000
_cell.angle_alpha   90.00
_cell.angle_beta   90.00
_cell.angle_gamma   90.00
#
_symmetry.space_group_name_H-M   'P 1'
#
loop_
_entity.id
_entity.type
_entity.pdbx_description
1 polymer ?
#
loop_
_entity_poly.entity_id
_entity_poly.type
_entity_poly.pdbx_seq_one_letter_code
_entity_poly.pdbx_strand_id
1 'polypeptide(L)'
;MPKIHTMNKSLSIFFNFVTVCIAITSIIFMSGCLNEDNLIGENCYDGILNNGEELIDCGGPICDPCDPCENGIWDPLLGEQWVDCGGECGPCDPSFNGQLDPGELGIDCGCDGCPACPELCGDGLPNGFEEGVDCGGPDCEPCPTCVDGIMNGNEIGIDCGGADCDPCPTTGDCTNGLQDGDEVYIDCGGSSCPECIGQISWKANGQLFQGDAQATATMNGTSIVIAGVSLTTAQIGFSIAEPAGGFMNGVVIPMNMATAPGTAGVYEAVGGAETYSTANGGNMTMEINYVIPGGGGYVAGTFSGNMQSATGVGVTIAQGTFSIPIN
;
A
#
# COMPACT_ATOMS: atom_id res chain seq x y z
N MET A 1 -53.57 69.05 70.85
CA MET A 1 -52.53 69.86 70.17
C MET A 1 -51.19 69.63 70.88
N PRO A 2 -50.08 69.65 70.13
CA PRO A 2 -48.99 68.67 70.24
C PRO A 2 -47.70 69.22 70.85
N LYS A 3 -46.75 68.32 71.17
CA LYS A 3 -45.29 68.44 70.96
C LYS A 3 -44.65 67.09 71.31
N ILE A 4 -44.52 66.18 70.36
CA ILE A 4 -43.39 66.00 69.42
C ILE A 4 -42.06 65.74 70.15
N HIS A 5 -41.85 64.43 70.34
CA HIS A 5 -40.68 63.61 70.07
C HIS A 5 -39.30 64.03 70.62
N THR A 6 -38.93 63.20 71.59
CA THR A 6 -37.64 62.91 72.18
C THR A 6 -36.60 62.33 71.22
N MET A 7 -35.35 62.70 71.51
CA MET A 7 -34.13 61.88 71.56
C MET A 7 -33.40 61.42 70.29
N ASN A 8 -32.07 61.44 70.44
CA ASN A 8 -31.08 60.52 69.87
C ASN A 8 -30.39 60.85 68.53
N LYS A 9 -29.62 61.95 68.50
CA LYS A 9 -28.50 62.07 67.55
C LYS A 9 -27.29 61.20 67.91
N SER A 10 -27.03 60.94 69.19
CA SER A 10 -25.84 60.16 69.62
C SER A 10 -25.99 58.65 69.39
N LEU A 11 -27.22 58.10 69.50
CA LEU A 11 -27.48 56.69 69.25
C LEU A 11 -27.39 56.35 67.75
N SER A 12 -27.76 57.29 66.87
CA SER A 12 -27.71 57.12 65.41
C SER A 12 -26.28 57.05 64.87
N ILE A 13 -25.33 57.82 65.43
CA ILE A 13 -23.93 57.79 65.01
C ILE A 13 -23.25 56.48 65.45
N PHE A 14 -23.58 55.99 66.65
CA PHE A 14 -23.04 54.73 67.15
C PHE A 14 -23.57 53.52 66.36
N PHE A 15 -24.86 53.52 66.00
CA PHE A 15 -25.44 52.50 65.12
C PHE A 15 -24.85 52.54 63.71
N ASN A 16 -24.59 53.72 63.15
CA ASN A 16 -23.96 53.82 61.82
C ASN A 16 -22.50 53.34 61.83
N PHE A 17 -21.73 53.63 62.87
CA PHE A 17 -20.34 53.15 62.98
C PHE A 17 -20.29 51.63 63.19
N VAL A 18 -21.18 51.08 64.02
CA VAL A 18 -21.30 49.63 64.21
C VAL A 18 -21.77 48.94 62.94
N THR A 19 -22.72 49.51 62.19
CA THR A 19 -23.18 48.94 60.92
C THR A 19 -22.10 48.99 59.84
N VAL A 20 -21.30 50.06 59.78
CA VAL A 20 -20.16 50.16 58.84
C VAL A 20 -19.04 49.20 59.22
N CYS A 21 -18.71 49.07 60.52
CA CYS A 21 -17.74 48.08 60.97
C CYS A 21 -18.21 46.65 60.72
N ILE A 22 -19.50 46.34 60.94
CA ILE A 22 -20.10 45.03 60.65
C ILE A 22 -20.09 44.77 59.13
N ALA A 23 -20.41 45.76 58.30
CA ALA A 23 -20.38 45.67 56.84
C ALA A 23 -18.96 45.46 56.30
N ILE A 24 -17.95 46.16 56.85
CA ILE A 24 -16.54 45.97 56.48
C ILE A 24 -16.04 44.60 56.94
N THR A 25 -16.40 44.16 58.15
CA THR A 25 -16.08 42.78 58.57
C THR A 25 -16.79 41.75 57.72
N SER A 26 -18.05 41.96 57.30
CA SER A 26 -18.74 41.02 56.42
C SER A 26 -18.20 41.04 54.98
N ILE A 27 -17.60 42.13 54.50
CA ILE A 27 -16.86 42.16 53.23
C ILE A 27 -15.51 41.43 53.36
N ILE A 28 -14.82 41.53 54.51
CA ILE A 28 -13.56 40.81 54.78
C ILE A 28 -13.80 39.31 55.09
N PHE A 29 -14.97 38.94 55.61
CA PHE A 29 -15.39 37.54 55.83
C PHE A 29 -16.14 36.94 54.62
N MET A 30 -16.53 37.75 53.62
CA MET A 30 -17.12 37.29 52.35
C MET A 30 -16.17 37.38 51.16
N SER A 31 -14.92 37.83 51.35
CA SER A 31 -13.80 37.25 50.60
C SER A 31 -13.63 35.82 51.11
N GLY A 32 -14.48 34.92 50.57
CA GLY A 32 -14.41 33.50 50.81
C GLY A 32 -12.97 33.06 50.67
N CYS A 33 -12.44 32.49 51.75
CA CYS A 33 -11.16 31.83 51.73
C CYS A 33 -11.26 30.72 50.69
N LEU A 34 -10.64 30.91 49.53
CA LEU A 34 -10.05 29.78 48.83
C LEU A 34 -8.91 29.30 49.74
N ASN A 35 -9.23 28.46 50.75
CA ASN A 35 -8.22 27.66 51.44
C ASN A 35 -7.97 26.41 50.60
N GLU A 36 -6.82 25.77 50.77
CA GLU A 36 -6.51 24.50 50.09
C GLU A 36 -7.57 23.42 50.38
N ASP A 37 -8.36 23.56 51.46
CA ASP A 37 -9.47 22.64 51.79
C ASP A 37 -10.81 22.95 51.08
N ASN A 38 -10.93 24.07 50.34
CA ASN A 38 -12.10 24.43 49.51
C ASN A 38 -11.77 24.52 48.02
N LEU A 39 -10.55 24.16 47.62
CA LEU A 39 -10.32 23.75 46.25
C LEU A 39 -11.14 22.47 46.05
N ILE A 40 -11.92 22.41 44.96
CA ILE A 40 -12.35 21.11 44.46
C ILE A 40 -11.04 20.33 44.28
N GLY A 41 -10.83 19.30 45.10
CA GLY A 41 -9.60 18.48 45.00
C GLY A 41 -9.48 17.90 43.60
N GLU A 42 -8.29 17.43 43.23
CA GLU A 42 -8.05 16.76 41.95
C GLU A 42 -9.20 15.79 41.66
N ASN A 43 -9.96 16.09 40.61
CA ASN A 43 -11.06 15.29 40.14
C ASN A 43 -10.96 15.15 38.63
N CYS A 44 -11.74 14.23 38.10
CA CYS A 44 -11.73 13.84 36.70
C CYS A 44 -12.82 14.53 35.86
N TYR A 45 -13.62 15.43 36.44
CA TYR A 45 -14.83 15.94 35.75
C TYR A 45 -14.87 17.46 35.86
N ASP A 46 -13.85 18.11 35.32
CA ASP A 46 -13.67 19.56 35.34
C ASP A 46 -13.57 20.20 33.95
N GLY A 47 -13.61 19.39 32.89
CA GLY A 47 -13.68 19.83 31.50
C GLY A 47 -12.36 20.39 30.97
N ILE A 48 -11.24 20.12 31.64
CA ILE A 48 -9.90 20.55 31.20
C ILE A 48 -8.89 19.40 31.31
N LEU A 49 -7.97 19.27 30.36
CA LEU A 49 -6.94 18.21 30.39
C LEU A 49 -5.92 18.45 31.51
N ASN A 50 -6.05 17.78 32.65
CA ASN A 50 -5.16 17.93 33.81
C ASN A 50 -4.91 16.60 34.56
N ASN A 51 -4.26 16.64 35.74
CA ASN A 51 -4.13 15.51 36.68
C ASN A 51 -3.63 14.15 36.11
N GLY A 52 -2.95 14.17 34.97
CA GLY A 52 -2.43 12.97 34.30
C GLY A 52 -3.42 12.28 33.36
N GLU A 53 -4.50 12.97 32.97
CA GLU A 53 -5.47 12.55 31.96
C GLU A 53 -4.86 12.29 30.58
N GLU A 54 -5.48 11.36 29.83
CA GLU A 54 -5.12 11.05 28.44
C GLU A 54 -5.92 11.90 27.46
N LEU A 55 -7.23 12.09 27.71
CA LEU A 55 -8.10 13.08 27.07
C LEU A 55 -8.89 13.83 28.16
N ILE A 56 -9.55 14.94 27.80
CA ILE A 56 -10.30 15.75 28.78
C ILE A 56 -11.28 14.86 29.56
N ASP A 57 -11.16 14.86 30.90
CA ASP A 57 -12.01 14.09 31.81
C ASP A 57 -11.93 12.54 31.65
N CYS A 58 -10.85 11.99 31.08
CA CYS A 58 -10.61 10.54 31.06
C CYS A 58 -9.12 10.13 30.98
N GLY A 59 -8.82 8.88 31.36
CA GLY A 59 -7.48 8.30 31.34
C GLY A 59 -6.58 8.77 32.50
N GLY A 60 -5.51 8.02 32.77
CA GLY A 60 -4.61 8.34 33.88
C GLY A 60 -5.01 7.78 35.26
N PRO A 61 -4.39 8.26 36.35
CA PRO A 61 -4.46 7.59 37.66
C PRO A 61 -5.75 7.82 38.45
N ILE A 62 -6.52 8.87 38.12
CA ILE A 62 -7.72 9.27 38.87
C ILE A 62 -9.02 9.18 38.07
N CYS A 63 -8.94 8.86 36.78
CA CYS A 63 -10.06 8.79 35.85
C CYS A 63 -10.32 7.36 35.37
N ASP A 64 -11.53 7.13 34.88
CA ASP A 64 -11.83 5.93 34.10
C ASP A 64 -11.07 5.99 32.76
N PRO A 65 -10.72 4.83 32.15
CA PRO A 65 -10.10 4.80 30.83
C PRO A 65 -10.93 5.57 29.81
N CYS A 66 -10.26 6.26 28.89
CA CYS A 66 -10.95 6.94 27.80
C CYS A 66 -11.76 5.98 26.95
N ASP A 67 -12.86 6.49 26.40
CA ASP A 67 -13.64 5.77 25.41
C ASP A 67 -12.76 5.63 24.16
N PRO A 68 -12.40 4.40 23.75
CA PRO A 68 -11.60 4.21 22.56
C PRO A 68 -12.34 4.65 21.29
N CYS A 69 -13.67 4.80 21.33
CA CYS A 69 -14.48 5.27 20.21
C CYS A 69 -14.51 6.80 20.05
N GLU A 70 -13.65 7.54 20.74
CA GLU A 70 -13.53 9.00 20.63
C GLU A 70 -12.06 9.45 20.66
N ASN A 71 -11.14 8.56 20.27
CA ASN A 71 -9.70 8.77 20.44
C ASN A 71 -9.00 9.30 19.17
N GLY A 72 -9.73 9.42 18.05
CA GLY A 72 -9.22 9.90 16.76
C GLY A 72 -8.35 8.89 16.02
N ILE A 73 -8.36 7.62 16.43
CA ILE A 73 -7.53 6.54 15.90
C ILE A 73 -8.45 5.43 15.40
N TRP A 74 -8.10 4.83 14.26
CA TRP A 74 -8.80 3.64 13.79
C TRP A 74 -8.33 2.39 14.55
N ASP A 75 -9.23 1.78 15.32
CA ASP A 75 -8.99 0.61 16.18
C ASP A 75 -9.63 -0.67 15.59
N PRO A 76 -8.93 -1.44 14.74
CA PRO A 76 -9.50 -2.63 14.08
C PRO A 76 -9.88 -3.75 15.05
N LEU A 77 -9.33 -3.76 16.27
CA LEU A 77 -9.65 -4.75 17.31
C LEU A 77 -11.02 -4.52 17.95
N LEU A 78 -11.54 -3.30 17.90
CA LEU A 78 -12.89 -2.94 18.36
C LEU A 78 -13.94 -3.08 17.24
N GLY A 79 -13.49 -3.47 16.05
CA GLY A 79 -14.34 -3.64 14.87
C GLY A 79 -14.74 -2.33 14.22
N GLU A 80 -13.97 -1.25 14.45
CA GLU A 80 -14.15 0.01 13.76
C GLU A 80 -14.03 -0.17 12.24
N GLN A 81 -14.96 0.45 11.53
CA GLN A 81 -15.05 0.46 10.08
C GLN A 81 -14.37 1.71 9.50
N TRP A 82 -14.37 2.80 10.27
CA TRP A 82 -13.70 4.06 9.99
C TRP A 82 -13.31 4.70 11.34
N VAL A 83 -12.54 5.80 11.34
CA VAL A 83 -12.02 6.40 12.59
C VAL A 83 -13.16 6.60 13.61
N ASP A 84 -13.01 6.01 14.80
CA ASP A 84 -13.94 6.14 15.93
C ASP A 84 -15.38 5.64 15.68
N CYS A 85 -15.63 4.85 14.62
CA CYS A 85 -16.96 4.32 14.32
C CYS A 85 -16.96 2.92 13.72
N GLY A 86 -18.05 2.18 13.93
CA GLY A 86 -18.20 0.78 13.55
C GLY A 86 -17.97 -0.18 14.73
N GLY A 87 -18.45 -1.42 14.60
CA GLY A 87 -18.25 -2.44 15.61
C GLY A 87 -18.86 -2.08 16.97
N GLU A 88 -18.03 -1.98 18.00
CA GLU A 88 -18.45 -1.59 19.36
C GLU A 88 -18.74 -0.08 19.48
N CYS A 89 -18.27 0.76 18.55
CA CYS A 89 -18.40 2.22 18.54
C CYS A 89 -19.71 2.75 17.93
N GLY A 90 -20.63 1.86 17.55
CA GLY A 90 -21.88 2.22 16.88
C GLY A 90 -21.70 2.42 15.36
N PRO A 91 -22.79 2.65 14.60
CA PRO A 91 -22.71 2.77 13.14
C PRO A 91 -22.05 4.09 12.72
N CYS A 92 -21.22 4.03 11.67
CA CYS A 92 -20.65 5.24 11.06
C CYS A 92 -21.71 6.12 10.40
N ASP A 93 -21.49 7.42 10.43
CA ASP A 93 -22.29 8.39 9.69
C ASP A 93 -22.05 8.19 8.18
N PRO A 94 -23.09 8.08 7.33
CA PRO A 94 -22.89 7.98 5.88
C PRO A 94 -22.08 9.11 5.24
N SER A 95 -21.91 10.26 5.91
CA SER A 95 -21.05 11.34 5.42
C SER A 95 -19.59 11.23 5.88
N PHE A 96 -19.26 10.22 6.68
CA PHE A 96 -17.91 9.94 7.17
C PHE A 96 -17.79 8.46 7.59
N ASN A 97 -17.76 7.56 6.61
CA ASN A 97 -17.66 6.12 6.82
C ASN A 97 -16.61 5.43 5.94
N GLY A 98 -15.81 6.20 5.19
CA GLY A 98 -14.78 5.67 4.29
C GLY A 98 -15.34 4.98 3.06
N GLN A 99 -16.60 5.24 2.69
CA GLN A 99 -17.25 4.66 1.53
C GLN A 99 -17.83 5.75 0.65
N LEU A 100 -17.93 5.47 -0.64
CA LEU A 100 -18.63 6.37 -1.57
C LEU A 100 -20.15 6.13 -1.48
N ASP A 101 -20.85 7.05 -0.83
CA ASP A 101 -22.29 6.96 -0.58
C ASP A 101 -23.16 7.73 -1.59
N PRO A 102 -24.47 7.40 -1.72
CA PRO A 102 -25.36 8.10 -2.63
C PRO A 102 -25.53 9.59 -2.27
N GLY A 103 -24.99 10.47 -3.12
CA GLY A 103 -25.05 11.92 -2.92
C GLY A 103 -23.68 12.56 -2.76
N GLU A 104 -22.64 11.74 -2.60
CA GLU A 104 -21.25 12.14 -2.61
C GLU A 104 -20.69 12.31 -4.01
N LEU A 105 -19.65 13.14 -4.11
CA LEU A 105 -18.85 13.30 -5.32
C LEU A 105 -17.65 12.33 -5.31
N GLY A 106 -16.97 12.23 -4.16
CA GLY A 106 -15.92 11.28 -3.83
C GLY A 106 -16.12 10.78 -2.40
N ILE A 107 -15.34 9.81 -1.94
CA ILE A 107 -15.51 9.16 -0.62
C ILE A 107 -15.59 10.25 0.48
N ASP A 108 -16.70 10.27 1.24
CA ASP A 108 -16.95 11.21 2.34
C ASP A 108 -16.89 12.71 1.96
N CYS A 109 -17.09 13.07 0.68
CA CYS A 109 -16.94 14.45 0.20
C CYS A 109 -17.98 14.90 -0.83
N GLY A 110 -18.23 16.21 -0.89
CA GLY A 110 -19.07 16.82 -1.92
C GLY A 110 -20.58 16.64 -1.74
N CYS A 111 -21.02 16.05 -0.62
CA CYS A 111 -22.43 15.98 -0.20
C CYS A 111 -22.83 17.14 0.75
N ASP A 112 -24.14 17.25 1.03
CA ASP A 112 -24.69 18.24 1.98
C ASP A 112 -24.34 17.84 3.42
N GLY A 113 -23.42 18.58 4.05
CA GLY A 113 -22.87 18.27 5.38
C GLY A 113 -21.44 17.74 5.37
N CYS A 114 -20.88 17.54 4.18
CA CYS A 114 -19.57 16.92 3.98
C CYS A 114 -18.55 17.97 3.53
N PRO A 115 -17.25 17.76 3.79
CA PRO A 115 -16.19 18.62 3.27
C PRO A 115 -16.14 18.60 1.74
N ALA A 116 -15.48 19.61 1.15
CA ALA A 116 -15.18 19.60 -0.28
C ALA A 116 -14.01 18.64 -0.54
N CYS A 117 -14.07 17.87 -1.63
CA CYS A 117 -13.07 16.83 -1.93
C CYS A 117 -11.61 17.33 -1.95
N PRO A 118 -11.27 18.53 -2.44
CA PRO A 118 -9.90 19.05 -2.38
C PRO A 118 -9.37 19.36 -0.98
N GLU A 119 -10.25 19.50 0.02
CA GLU A 119 -9.83 19.79 1.40
C GLU A 119 -9.33 18.53 2.12
N LEU A 120 -9.49 17.35 1.50
CA LEU A 120 -9.15 16.08 2.11
C LEU A 120 -7.74 15.57 1.76
N CYS A 121 -7.07 16.18 0.77
CA CYS A 121 -5.72 15.83 0.28
C CYS A 121 -4.56 16.00 1.30
N GLY A 122 -4.84 15.99 2.59
CA GLY A 122 -3.89 16.19 3.68
C GLY A 122 -4.51 15.93 5.05
N ASP A 123 -5.63 15.19 5.11
CA ASP A 123 -6.34 14.86 6.35
C ASP A 123 -5.86 13.53 6.95
N GLY A 124 -4.99 12.80 6.24
CA GLY A 124 -4.39 11.54 6.67
C GLY A 124 -5.27 10.32 6.45
N LEU A 125 -6.37 10.44 5.70
CA LEU A 125 -7.34 9.38 5.44
C LEU A 125 -7.44 9.09 3.93
N PRO A 126 -7.65 7.84 3.50
CA PRO A 126 -7.81 7.51 2.09
C PRO A 126 -9.24 7.80 1.62
N ASN A 127 -9.58 9.08 1.43
CA ASN A 127 -10.93 9.54 1.10
C ASN A 127 -10.92 10.52 -0.10
N GLY A 128 -12.06 11.17 -0.37
CA GLY A 128 -12.20 12.04 -1.53
C GLY A 128 -12.06 11.30 -2.87
N PHE A 129 -11.14 11.77 -3.71
CA PHE A 129 -10.82 11.15 -5.00
C PHE A 129 -9.42 10.54 -5.04
N GLU A 130 -8.83 10.32 -3.87
CA GLU A 130 -7.46 9.85 -3.72
C GLU A 130 -7.25 8.45 -4.31
N GLU A 131 -6.04 8.22 -4.81
CA GLU A 131 -5.58 6.89 -5.23
C GLU A 131 -4.73 6.22 -4.13
N GLY A 132 -4.24 7.01 -3.17
CA GLY A 132 -3.58 6.61 -1.93
C GLY A 132 -3.70 7.73 -0.90
N VAL A 133 -3.39 7.49 0.38
CA VAL A 133 -3.60 8.46 1.47
C VAL A 133 -2.97 9.82 1.12
N ASP A 134 -3.81 10.87 1.10
CA ASP A 134 -3.46 12.26 0.79
C ASP A 134 -2.88 12.50 -0.62
N CYS A 135 -3.11 11.59 -1.57
CA CYS A 135 -2.52 11.69 -2.91
C CYS A 135 -3.36 11.08 -4.05
N GLY A 136 -3.08 11.51 -5.28
CA GLY A 136 -3.75 11.02 -6.49
C GLY A 136 -5.11 11.68 -6.75
N GLY A 137 -5.78 11.26 -7.81
CA GLY A 137 -7.04 11.87 -8.24
C GLY A 137 -6.89 13.27 -8.88
N PRO A 138 -8.02 13.94 -9.18
CA PRO A 138 -8.03 15.24 -9.82
C PRO A 138 -7.68 16.42 -8.90
N ASP A 139 -7.79 16.21 -7.58
CA ASP A 139 -7.73 17.29 -6.59
C ASP A 139 -6.45 17.28 -5.73
N CYS A 140 -5.72 16.15 -5.66
CA CYS A 140 -4.50 15.99 -4.86
C CYS A 140 -3.24 15.88 -5.75
N GLU A 141 -2.06 16.06 -5.14
CA GLU A 141 -0.79 15.82 -5.84
C GLU A 141 -0.65 14.33 -6.20
N PRO A 142 0.00 13.97 -7.33
CA PRO A 142 0.17 12.57 -7.73
C PRO A 142 0.82 11.73 -6.63
N CYS A 143 0.35 10.50 -6.44
CA CYS A 143 0.94 9.62 -5.45
C CYS A 143 2.42 9.33 -5.75
N PRO A 144 3.30 9.41 -4.73
CA PRO A 144 4.67 8.96 -4.86
C PRO A 144 4.69 7.45 -5.05
N THR A 145 5.55 7.00 -5.95
CA THR A 145 5.54 5.62 -6.42
C THR A 145 6.41 4.67 -5.58
N CYS A 146 7.18 5.22 -4.64
CA CYS A 146 8.31 4.58 -3.94
C CYS A 146 8.00 3.36 -3.04
N VAL A 147 6.81 2.75 -3.12
CA VAL A 147 6.37 1.59 -2.32
C VAL A 147 5.31 0.74 -3.04
N ASP A 148 5.04 0.99 -4.33
CA ASP A 148 3.95 0.36 -5.08
C ASP A 148 4.36 -0.96 -5.78
N GLY A 149 5.62 -1.35 -5.66
CA GLY A 149 6.16 -2.61 -6.17
C GLY A 149 6.39 -2.63 -7.68
N ILE A 150 6.26 -1.47 -8.33
CA ILE A 150 6.56 -1.29 -9.75
C ILE A 150 7.67 -0.26 -9.93
N MET A 151 8.25 -0.17 -11.13
CA MET A 151 9.28 0.82 -11.46
C MET A 151 8.64 1.92 -12.31
N ASN A 152 8.38 3.07 -11.71
CA ASN A 152 7.64 4.18 -12.32
C ASN A 152 8.09 5.53 -11.72
N GLY A 153 7.48 6.64 -12.18
CA GLY A 153 7.85 7.98 -11.72
C GLY A 153 9.32 8.34 -12.04
N ASN A 154 10.03 8.83 -11.01
CA ASN A 154 11.45 9.22 -11.08
C ASN A 154 12.40 8.14 -10.53
N GLU A 155 11.88 6.95 -10.26
CA GLU A 155 12.65 5.85 -9.69
C GLU A 155 13.75 5.36 -10.62
N ILE A 156 14.83 4.86 -10.02
CA ILE A 156 15.94 4.22 -10.74
C ILE A 156 16.04 2.72 -10.46
N GLY A 157 15.29 2.21 -9.46
CA GLY A 157 14.96 0.80 -9.23
C GLY A 157 13.55 0.69 -8.66
N ILE A 158 12.96 -0.52 -8.59
CA ILE A 158 11.59 -0.71 -8.07
C ILE A 158 11.50 -0.09 -6.68
N ASP A 159 10.57 0.86 -6.50
CA ASP A 159 10.32 1.57 -5.24
C ASP A 159 11.53 2.34 -4.68
N CYS A 160 12.56 2.64 -5.49
CA CYS A 160 13.78 3.28 -4.97
C CYS A 160 14.51 4.22 -5.94
N GLY A 161 15.21 5.17 -5.32
CA GLY A 161 16.01 6.20 -5.95
C GLY A 161 15.22 7.22 -6.77
N GLY A 162 15.91 8.11 -7.46
CA GLY A 162 15.31 9.35 -7.96
C GLY A 162 15.37 10.49 -6.95
N ALA A 163 14.62 11.56 -7.20
CA ALA A 163 14.59 12.73 -6.31
C ALA A 163 13.70 12.52 -5.08
N ASP A 164 12.70 11.63 -5.22
CA ASP A 164 11.55 11.54 -4.32
C ASP A 164 11.50 10.21 -3.52
N CYS A 165 12.39 9.25 -3.82
CA CYS A 165 12.49 7.97 -3.11
C CYS A 165 13.83 7.78 -2.41
N ASP A 166 13.86 6.91 -1.40
CA ASP A 166 15.10 6.53 -0.72
C ASP A 166 16.11 5.93 -1.71
N PRO A 167 17.42 6.19 -1.56
CA PRO A 167 18.43 5.62 -2.46
C PRO A 167 18.31 4.10 -2.52
N CYS A 168 18.41 3.53 -3.73
CA CYS A 168 18.38 2.09 -3.89
C CYS A 168 19.47 1.41 -3.02
N PRO A 169 19.13 0.28 -2.36
CA PRO A 169 19.98 -0.35 -1.33
C PRO A 169 21.34 -0.86 -1.84
N THR A 170 21.56 -0.91 -3.16
CA THR A 170 22.81 -1.39 -3.78
C THR A 170 23.19 -0.54 -5.00
N THR A 171 24.47 -0.60 -5.39
CA THR A 171 24.97 -0.09 -6.67
C THR A 171 24.68 -1.04 -7.84
N GLY A 172 23.68 -1.94 -7.72
CA GLY A 172 23.43 -3.05 -8.64
C GLY A 172 24.24 -4.29 -8.27
N ASP A 173 23.58 -5.38 -7.87
CA ASP A 173 24.21 -6.73 -7.88
C ASP A 173 23.63 -7.51 -9.04
N CYS A 174 24.39 -7.54 -10.14
CA CYS A 174 24.05 -8.14 -11.43
C CYS A 174 23.88 -9.68 -11.41
N THR A 175 23.67 -10.29 -10.25
CA THR A 175 23.51 -11.74 -10.08
C THR A 175 22.50 -12.14 -9.00
N ASN A 176 21.81 -11.18 -8.38
CA ASN A 176 20.95 -11.44 -7.23
C ASN A 176 19.50 -11.79 -7.61
N GLY A 177 19.12 -11.67 -8.90
CA GLY A 177 17.80 -11.99 -9.39
C GLY A 177 16.75 -10.93 -9.11
N LEU A 178 17.17 -9.72 -8.71
CA LEU A 178 16.34 -8.55 -8.46
C LEU A 178 16.69 -7.47 -9.48
N GLN A 179 15.77 -6.55 -9.74
CA GLN A 179 16.09 -5.33 -10.49
C GLN A 179 16.46 -4.25 -9.49
N ASP A 180 17.76 -4.00 -9.32
CA ASP A 180 18.27 -3.02 -8.36
C ASP A 180 19.39 -2.13 -8.93
N GLY A 181 19.77 -1.08 -8.20
CA GLY A 181 20.79 -0.14 -8.65
C GLY A 181 20.39 0.67 -9.88
N ASP A 182 21.22 0.65 -10.93
CA ASP A 182 20.97 1.32 -12.21
C ASP A 182 20.76 0.34 -13.38
N GLU A 183 20.35 -0.89 -13.06
CA GLU A 183 20.04 -1.93 -14.02
C GLU A 183 18.90 -1.56 -14.96
N VAL A 184 19.03 -1.94 -16.24
CA VAL A 184 17.97 -1.73 -17.25
C VAL A 184 16.89 -2.79 -17.10
N TYR A 185 17.30 -4.03 -16.81
CA TYR A 185 16.44 -5.17 -16.48
C TYR A 185 17.11 -6.02 -15.39
N ILE A 186 16.39 -6.98 -14.80
CA ILE A 186 16.91 -7.87 -13.74
C ILE A 186 18.32 -8.37 -14.09
N ASP A 187 19.29 -8.03 -13.22
CA ASP A 187 20.70 -8.43 -13.29
C ASP A 187 21.49 -7.95 -14.54
N CYS A 188 20.99 -6.97 -15.32
CA CYS A 188 21.67 -6.50 -16.53
C CYS A 188 21.42 -5.03 -16.93
N GLY A 189 22.35 -4.48 -17.71
CA GLY A 189 22.29 -3.12 -18.21
C GLY A 189 22.86 -2.08 -17.23
N GLY A 190 22.55 -0.82 -17.45
CA GLY A 190 23.07 0.27 -16.61
C GLY A 190 24.54 0.59 -16.87
N SER A 191 25.14 1.31 -15.92
CA SER A 191 26.57 1.64 -15.94
C SER A 191 27.43 0.57 -15.26
N SER A 192 26.82 -0.26 -14.40
CA SER A 192 27.53 -1.22 -13.54
C SER A 192 27.39 -2.68 -14.01
N CYS A 193 26.31 -3.05 -14.72
CA CYS A 193 26.08 -4.43 -15.16
C CYS A 193 26.38 -4.66 -16.65
N PRO A 194 26.67 -5.92 -17.05
CA PRO A 194 26.83 -6.27 -18.47
C PRO A 194 25.58 -5.93 -19.28
N GLU A 195 25.73 -5.68 -20.58
CA GLU A 195 24.58 -5.45 -21.47
C GLU A 195 23.57 -6.61 -21.37
N CYS A 196 22.28 -6.27 -21.43
CA CYS A 196 21.21 -7.24 -21.42
C CYS A 196 21.23 -8.11 -22.68
N ILE A 197 21.88 -9.27 -22.55
CA ILE A 197 21.87 -10.32 -23.56
C ILE A 197 20.80 -11.35 -23.19
N GLY A 198 20.10 -11.86 -24.21
CA GLY A 198 19.16 -12.94 -23.99
C GLY A 198 19.85 -14.19 -23.44
N GLN A 199 19.27 -14.78 -22.41
CA GLN A 199 19.71 -16.05 -21.86
C GLN A 199 18.52 -17.01 -21.73
N ILE A 200 18.77 -18.27 -22.08
CA ILE A 200 17.82 -19.37 -21.86
C ILE A 200 18.61 -20.64 -21.60
N SER A 201 18.18 -21.44 -20.63
CA SER A 201 18.79 -22.73 -20.32
C SER A 201 17.72 -23.76 -20.02
N TRP A 202 18.00 -25.04 -20.29
CA TRP A 202 17.06 -26.12 -20.02
C TRP A 202 17.77 -27.46 -19.90
N LYS A 203 17.16 -28.42 -19.22
CA LYS A 203 17.58 -29.84 -19.26
C LYS A 203 16.59 -30.67 -20.05
N ALA A 204 17.05 -31.36 -21.09
CA ALA A 204 16.26 -32.37 -21.78
C ALA A 204 16.74 -33.77 -21.39
N ASN A 205 15.85 -34.58 -20.79
CA ASN A 205 16.16 -35.90 -20.22
C ASN A 205 17.40 -35.89 -19.30
N GLY A 206 17.58 -34.80 -18.54
CA GLY A 206 18.69 -34.60 -17.61
C GLY A 206 19.97 -34.01 -18.21
N GLN A 207 20.11 -33.95 -19.54
CA GLN A 207 21.22 -33.27 -20.20
C GLN A 207 20.97 -31.76 -20.24
N LEU A 208 21.91 -30.98 -19.72
CA LEU A 208 21.85 -29.52 -19.71
C LEU A 208 22.21 -28.95 -21.09
N PHE A 209 21.43 -27.97 -21.52
CA PHE A 209 21.65 -27.13 -22.68
C PHE A 209 21.55 -25.66 -22.27
N GLN A 210 22.34 -24.84 -22.94
CA GLN A 210 22.27 -23.39 -22.85
C GLN A 210 21.94 -22.85 -24.24
N GLY A 211 21.17 -21.78 -24.34
CA GLY A 211 20.90 -21.02 -25.57
C GLY A 211 22.10 -20.15 -25.98
N ASP A 212 23.30 -20.71 -25.92
CA ASP A 212 24.58 -20.02 -26.11
C ASP A 212 24.89 -19.72 -27.59
N ALA A 213 24.18 -20.34 -28.53
CA ALA A 213 24.22 -19.94 -29.93
C ALA A 213 23.22 -18.81 -30.23
N GLN A 214 22.03 -18.85 -29.61
CA GLN A 214 20.99 -17.85 -29.78
C GLN A 214 19.97 -17.94 -28.62
N ALA A 215 19.54 -16.80 -28.12
CA ALA A 215 18.40 -16.66 -27.22
C ALA A 215 17.60 -15.41 -27.64
N THR A 216 16.33 -15.58 -28.02
CA THR A 216 15.52 -14.49 -28.57
C THR A 216 14.12 -14.51 -27.98
N ALA A 217 13.56 -13.32 -27.75
CA ALA A 217 12.16 -13.10 -27.50
C ALA A 217 11.65 -12.06 -28.50
N THR A 218 10.48 -12.29 -29.10
CA THR A 218 9.83 -11.35 -30.01
C THR A 218 8.32 -11.34 -29.81
N MET A 219 7.68 -10.25 -30.22
CA MET A 219 6.22 -10.19 -30.28
C MET A 219 5.70 -10.76 -31.61
N ASN A 220 4.68 -11.62 -31.52
CA ASN A 220 3.90 -12.06 -32.67
C ASN A 220 2.41 -11.76 -32.42
N GLY A 221 1.95 -10.62 -32.92
CA GLY A 221 0.66 -10.07 -32.50
C GLY A 221 0.70 -9.72 -31.01
N THR A 222 -0.21 -10.29 -30.23
CA THR A 222 -0.21 -10.16 -28.77
C THR A 222 0.57 -11.27 -28.05
N SER A 223 1.09 -12.26 -28.78
CA SER A 223 1.82 -13.38 -28.17
C SER A 223 3.31 -13.07 -28.02
N ILE A 224 3.91 -13.54 -26.94
CA ILE A 224 5.37 -13.54 -26.77
C ILE A 224 5.90 -14.86 -27.31
N VAL A 225 6.90 -14.78 -28.19
CA VAL A 225 7.60 -15.94 -28.75
C VAL A 225 9.03 -15.95 -28.24
N ILE A 226 9.40 -16.97 -27.47
CA ILE A 226 10.78 -17.16 -27.01
C ILE A 226 11.43 -18.36 -27.68
N ALA A 227 12.72 -18.28 -27.95
CA ALA A 227 13.49 -19.37 -28.54
C ALA A 227 14.94 -19.39 -28.03
N GLY A 228 15.49 -20.59 -27.97
CA GLY A 228 16.87 -20.87 -27.58
C GLY A 228 17.50 -21.90 -28.51
N VAL A 229 18.74 -21.65 -28.91
CA VAL A 229 19.57 -22.56 -29.71
C VAL A 229 20.90 -22.76 -28.99
N SER A 230 21.27 -24.00 -28.76
CA SER A 230 22.58 -24.35 -28.21
C SER A 230 23.64 -24.48 -29.30
N LEU A 231 24.91 -24.33 -28.95
CA LEU A 231 26.06 -24.63 -29.82
C LEU A 231 26.10 -26.10 -30.24
N THR A 232 25.46 -26.99 -29.47
CA THR A 232 25.24 -28.39 -29.85
C THR A 232 24.05 -28.58 -30.79
N THR A 233 23.43 -27.51 -31.29
CA THR A 233 22.28 -27.49 -32.21
C THR A 233 20.95 -28.00 -31.65
N ALA A 234 20.85 -28.33 -30.37
CA ALA A 234 19.54 -28.51 -29.73
C ALA A 234 18.80 -27.18 -29.66
N GLN A 235 17.50 -27.19 -29.93
CA GLN A 235 16.66 -26.00 -29.97
C GLN A 235 15.44 -26.14 -29.07
N ILE A 236 15.01 -25.06 -28.44
CA ILE A 236 13.77 -24.99 -27.69
C ILE A 236 13.04 -23.71 -28.05
N GLY A 237 11.71 -23.75 -28.13
CA GLY A 237 10.90 -22.59 -28.44
C GLY A 237 9.51 -22.68 -27.85
N PHE A 238 8.95 -21.51 -27.54
CA PHE A 238 7.62 -21.39 -26.97
C PHE A 238 6.87 -20.23 -27.62
N SER A 239 5.63 -20.48 -28.02
CA SER A 239 4.65 -19.44 -28.32
C SER A 239 3.76 -19.30 -27.10
N ILE A 240 3.63 -18.08 -26.58
CA ILE A 240 2.87 -17.78 -25.37
C ILE A 240 1.79 -16.80 -25.77
N ALA A 241 0.56 -17.28 -25.99
CA ALA A 241 -0.56 -16.38 -26.21
C ALA A 241 -0.86 -15.59 -24.94
N GLU A 242 -1.29 -14.34 -25.13
CA GLU A 242 -1.66 -13.45 -24.05
C GLU A 242 -2.74 -14.11 -23.15
N PRO A 243 -2.48 -14.26 -21.83
CA PRO A 243 -3.49 -14.75 -20.90
C PRO A 243 -4.70 -13.82 -20.83
N ALA A 244 -5.84 -14.31 -20.33
CA ALA A 244 -7.07 -13.51 -20.23
C ALA A 244 -6.92 -12.24 -19.34
N GLY A 245 -5.96 -12.24 -18.41
CA GLY A 245 -5.60 -11.09 -17.58
C GLY A 245 -4.40 -10.29 -18.10
N GLY A 246 -3.95 -10.55 -19.34
CA GLY A 246 -2.71 -9.99 -19.88
C GLY A 246 -1.46 -10.69 -19.34
N PHE A 247 -0.30 -10.18 -19.75
CA PHE A 247 0.98 -10.57 -19.17
C PHE A 247 1.20 -9.83 -17.85
N MET A 248 1.37 -10.60 -16.78
CA MET A 248 1.59 -10.08 -15.42
C MET A 248 2.70 -10.88 -14.73
N ASN A 249 3.37 -10.27 -13.76
CA ASN A 249 4.39 -10.96 -12.96
C ASN A 249 3.75 -12.08 -12.13
N GLY A 250 4.42 -13.23 -12.05
CA GLY A 250 3.94 -14.43 -11.36
C GLY A 250 2.90 -15.26 -12.11
N VAL A 251 2.56 -14.93 -13.37
CA VAL A 251 1.56 -15.72 -14.11
C VAL A 251 2.10 -17.12 -14.46
N VAL A 252 1.31 -18.13 -14.11
CA VAL A 252 1.59 -19.53 -14.43
C VAL A 252 0.77 -19.96 -15.64
N ILE A 253 1.45 -20.35 -16.71
CA ILE A 253 0.91 -20.63 -18.03
C ILE A 253 1.07 -22.12 -18.34
N PRO A 254 -0.03 -22.89 -18.38
CA PRO A 254 0.00 -24.27 -18.84
C PRO A 254 0.13 -24.33 -20.37
N MET A 255 0.89 -25.31 -20.85
CA MET A 255 1.17 -25.55 -22.27
C MET A 255 0.92 -27.03 -22.57
N ASN A 256 -0.17 -27.33 -23.26
CA ASN A 256 -0.57 -28.69 -23.63
C ASN A 256 -1.43 -28.67 -24.91
N MET A 257 -2.00 -29.82 -25.28
CA MET A 257 -2.80 -29.92 -26.51
C MET A 257 -4.05 -29.01 -26.50
N ALA A 258 -4.60 -28.66 -25.34
CA ALA A 258 -5.78 -27.80 -25.24
C ALA A 258 -5.45 -26.32 -25.44
N THR A 259 -4.21 -25.91 -25.17
CA THR A 259 -3.74 -24.52 -25.32
C THR A 259 -3.05 -24.29 -26.66
N ALA A 260 -2.64 -25.35 -27.36
CA ALA A 260 -2.11 -25.29 -28.71
C ALA A 260 -3.19 -24.90 -29.75
N PRO A 261 -2.84 -24.18 -30.83
CA PRO A 261 -1.50 -23.69 -31.16
C PRO A 261 -1.13 -22.35 -30.51
N GLY A 262 -2.06 -21.68 -29.82
CA GLY A 262 -1.84 -20.34 -29.25
C GLY A 262 -0.71 -20.32 -28.22
N THR A 263 -0.79 -21.22 -27.24
CA THR A 263 0.20 -21.39 -26.18
C THR A 263 0.77 -22.80 -26.23
N ALA A 264 2.00 -22.93 -26.74
CA ALA A 264 2.62 -24.22 -27.03
C ALA A 264 4.15 -24.16 -26.95
N GLY A 265 4.77 -25.30 -26.63
CA GLY A 265 6.21 -25.51 -26.62
C GLY A 265 6.66 -26.51 -27.69
N VAL A 266 7.89 -26.31 -28.17
CA VAL A 266 8.59 -27.19 -29.10
C VAL A 266 10.03 -27.37 -28.62
N TYR A 267 10.53 -28.60 -28.68
CA TYR A 267 11.93 -28.93 -28.46
C TYR A 267 12.44 -29.79 -29.61
N GLU A 268 13.58 -29.42 -30.18
CA GLU A 268 14.28 -30.19 -31.19
C GLU A 268 15.60 -30.71 -30.61
N ALA A 269 15.78 -32.02 -30.63
CA ALA A 269 17.00 -32.66 -30.14
C ALA A 269 18.21 -32.30 -31.04
N VAL A 270 19.41 -32.45 -30.48
CA VAL A 270 20.70 -32.20 -31.15
C VAL A 270 20.69 -32.68 -32.60
N GLY A 271 21.00 -31.77 -33.53
CA GLY A 271 21.11 -32.06 -34.96
C GLY A 271 19.80 -32.35 -35.67
N GLY A 272 18.65 -31.98 -35.08
CA GLY A 272 17.34 -32.27 -35.65
C GLY A 272 16.98 -33.75 -35.59
N ALA A 273 17.54 -34.49 -34.62
CA ALA A 273 17.36 -35.94 -34.53
C ALA A 273 15.89 -36.33 -34.30
N GLU A 274 15.19 -35.57 -33.47
CA GLU A 274 13.76 -35.75 -33.16
C GLU A 274 13.16 -34.41 -32.71
N THR A 275 11.88 -34.20 -33.02
CA THR A 275 11.12 -33.01 -32.62
C THR A 275 9.98 -33.40 -31.68
N TYR A 276 9.85 -32.67 -30.60
CA TYR A 276 8.84 -32.84 -29.57
C TYR A 276 8.01 -31.57 -29.44
N SER A 277 6.71 -31.70 -29.18
CA SER A 277 5.84 -30.56 -28.96
C SER A 277 4.72 -30.88 -27.98
N THR A 278 4.30 -29.88 -27.21
CA THR A 278 3.10 -29.96 -26.37
C THR A 278 1.83 -30.13 -27.20
N ALA A 279 1.85 -29.77 -28.49
CA ALA A 279 0.75 -29.98 -29.42
C ALA A 279 0.55 -31.45 -29.81
N ASN A 280 1.60 -32.28 -29.70
CA ASN A 280 1.52 -33.72 -29.93
C ASN A 280 1.17 -34.50 -28.64
N GLY A 281 1.27 -33.84 -27.49
CA GLY A 281 1.01 -34.41 -26.16
C GLY A 281 2.03 -33.98 -25.11
N GLY A 282 1.73 -34.30 -23.85
CA GLY A 282 2.49 -33.82 -22.69
C GLY A 282 1.89 -32.56 -22.06
N ASN A 283 2.53 -32.09 -20.99
CA ASN A 283 2.14 -30.89 -20.27
C ASN A 283 3.40 -30.15 -19.82
N MET A 284 3.56 -28.92 -20.28
CA MET A 284 4.57 -27.99 -19.83
C MET A 284 3.91 -26.91 -18.97
N THR A 285 4.63 -26.42 -17.99
CA THR A 285 4.26 -25.26 -17.19
C THR A 285 5.35 -24.24 -17.35
N MET A 286 4.95 -23.01 -17.69
CA MET A 286 5.81 -21.85 -17.73
C MET A 286 5.34 -20.87 -16.66
N GLU A 287 6.26 -20.34 -15.88
CA GLU A 287 6.00 -19.27 -14.92
C GLU A 287 6.75 -18.04 -15.41
N ILE A 288 6.02 -16.96 -15.64
CA ILE A 288 6.62 -15.67 -15.97
C ILE A 288 6.82 -14.95 -14.64
N ASN A 289 8.08 -14.77 -14.26
CA ASN A 289 8.43 -14.10 -13.01
C ASN A 289 8.41 -12.59 -13.19
N TYR A 290 8.79 -12.12 -14.37
CA TYR A 290 8.83 -10.71 -14.73
C TYR A 290 8.53 -10.52 -16.21
N VAL A 291 7.71 -9.52 -16.54
CA VAL A 291 7.41 -9.18 -17.92
C VAL A 291 7.09 -7.70 -18.10
N ILE A 292 7.77 -7.08 -19.06
CA ILE A 292 7.36 -5.84 -19.71
C ILE A 292 6.99 -6.24 -21.14
N PRO A 293 5.70 -6.40 -21.47
CA PRO A 293 5.29 -6.87 -22.79
C PRO A 293 5.52 -5.78 -23.86
N GLY A 294 5.72 -6.21 -25.11
CA GLY A 294 5.90 -5.30 -26.25
C GLY A 294 7.34 -5.29 -26.80
N GLY A 295 7.50 -4.75 -28.01
CA GLY A 295 8.82 -4.59 -28.63
C GLY A 295 9.66 -3.57 -27.87
N GLY A 296 10.89 -3.95 -27.54
CA GLY A 296 11.76 -3.22 -26.63
C GLY A 296 11.57 -3.57 -25.16
N GLY A 297 10.64 -4.47 -24.82
CA GLY A 297 10.39 -4.94 -23.46
C GLY A 297 11.34 -6.06 -23.00
N TYR A 298 10.93 -6.79 -21.96
CA TYR A 298 11.73 -7.85 -21.36
C TYR A 298 10.85 -8.96 -20.79
N VAL A 299 11.31 -10.21 -20.85
CA VAL A 299 10.58 -11.33 -20.25
C VAL A 299 11.56 -12.28 -19.55
N ALA A 300 11.24 -12.63 -18.31
CA ALA A 300 12.00 -13.59 -17.53
C ALA A 300 11.07 -14.57 -16.80
N GLY A 301 11.56 -15.79 -16.60
CA GLY A 301 10.76 -16.83 -16.00
C GLY A 301 11.40 -18.21 -16.01
N THR A 302 10.59 -19.19 -15.65
CA THR A 302 10.99 -20.60 -15.61
C THR A 302 10.03 -21.48 -16.40
N PHE A 303 10.48 -22.65 -16.80
CA PHE A 303 9.62 -23.65 -17.42
C PHE A 303 10.06 -25.09 -17.11
N SER A 304 9.10 -25.99 -17.01
CA SER A 304 9.35 -27.42 -16.84
C SER A 304 8.14 -28.27 -17.24
N GLY A 305 8.35 -29.56 -17.47
CA GLY A 305 7.29 -30.50 -17.80
C GLY A 305 7.73 -31.54 -18.83
N ASN A 306 6.81 -31.93 -19.70
CA ASN A 306 7.10 -32.91 -20.75
C ASN A 306 6.42 -32.57 -22.08
N MET A 307 7.03 -33.04 -23.16
CA MET A 307 6.51 -32.93 -24.53
C MET A 307 6.54 -34.30 -25.21
N GLN A 308 5.82 -34.47 -26.31
CA GLN A 308 5.82 -35.71 -27.10
C GLN A 308 6.21 -35.47 -28.56
N SER A 309 6.88 -36.45 -29.16
CA SER A 309 7.07 -36.50 -30.61
C SER A 309 5.77 -36.88 -31.31
N ALA A 310 5.72 -36.74 -32.64
CA ALA A 310 4.57 -37.19 -33.44
C ALA A 310 4.31 -38.71 -33.35
N THR A 311 5.30 -39.49 -32.91
CA THR A 311 5.21 -40.93 -32.70
C THR A 311 4.87 -41.32 -31.25
N GLY A 312 4.64 -40.33 -30.37
CA GLY A 312 4.26 -40.53 -28.98
C GLY A 312 5.45 -40.77 -28.02
N VAL A 313 6.69 -40.56 -28.47
CA VAL A 313 7.88 -40.65 -27.60
C VAL A 313 7.96 -39.39 -26.73
N GLY A 314 8.09 -39.57 -25.42
CA GLY A 314 8.19 -38.46 -24.47
C GLY A 314 9.61 -37.90 -24.31
N VAL A 315 9.70 -36.60 -24.05
CA VAL A 315 10.90 -35.93 -23.52
C VAL A 315 10.52 -35.16 -22.25
N THR A 316 11.37 -35.23 -21.23
CA THR A 316 11.24 -34.41 -20.03
C THR A 316 12.11 -33.16 -20.17
N ILE A 317 11.50 -31.99 -20.02
CA ILE A 317 12.19 -30.71 -19.94
C ILE A 317 12.14 -30.23 -18.49
N ALA A 318 13.28 -29.95 -17.88
CA ALA A 318 13.36 -29.55 -16.49
C ALA A 318 14.36 -28.43 -16.28
N GLN A 319 14.23 -27.70 -15.17
CA GLN A 319 15.13 -26.60 -14.80
C GLN A 319 15.31 -25.60 -15.95
N GLY A 320 14.21 -25.32 -16.66
CA GLY A 320 14.19 -24.31 -17.69
C GLY A 320 14.18 -22.93 -17.06
N THR A 321 15.08 -22.07 -17.49
CA THR A 321 15.12 -20.65 -17.09
C THR A 321 15.33 -19.79 -18.32
N PHE A 322 14.77 -18.59 -18.32
CA PHE A 322 15.02 -17.61 -19.38
C PHE A 322 14.92 -16.19 -18.83
N SER A 323 15.73 -15.31 -19.41
CA SER A 323 15.73 -13.86 -19.17
C SER A 323 16.14 -13.21 -20.48
N ILE A 324 15.20 -12.65 -21.24
CA ILE A 324 15.42 -12.27 -22.63
C ILE A 324 14.74 -10.93 -22.96
N PRO A 325 15.49 -9.95 -23.53
CA PRO A 325 14.90 -8.75 -24.11
C PRO A 325 13.98 -9.10 -25.29
N ILE A 326 12.80 -8.47 -25.32
CA ILE A 326 11.81 -8.64 -26.40
C ILE A 326 12.16 -7.65 -27.52
N ASN A 327 12.48 -8.17 -28.70
CA ASN A 327 12.79 -7.36 -29.90
C ASN A 327 11.64 -7.35 -30.90
#